data_AF-A0A2D6U423-F1
#
_entry.id   AF-A0A2D6U423-F1
#
_cell.length_a   1.000
_cell.length_b   1.000
_cell.length_c   1.000
_cell.angle_alpha   90.00
_cell.angle_beta   90.00
_cell.angle_gamma   90.00
#
_symmetry.space_group_name_H-M   'P 1'
#
loop_
_entity.id
_entity.type
_entity.pdbx_description
1 polymer ?
#
loop_
_entity_poly.entity_id
_entity_poly.type
_entity_poly.pdbx_seq_one_letter_code
_entity_poly.pdbx_strand_id
1 'polypeptide(L)'
;VWIWLYKYIQKEGNERNLRSLSSLVSSKSGAQEAKIAAVLSVFFLAIYAAAQLTAGGVALNSMLDWPETTGILIGFVLVVAYCYAGGIRASIWTDAAQSCVMIVGSTILCLVALGEVGGLSGLHNELATIDSAMVNIYPSGLKFGATLWIAAFFLGGLGVAGQPQVVSRVMTLKDDKDRKQAMVWFFVWQTPFIALMFLIGLACRAIFDGTLAPEDAEEGLPLLAQSLNPILGGVILASIFAATMSTADSQVLACTAAVTDDIKPEWNQDHGKTKKVTLVIAAFATGISLVGQQFPGFGDSVFALVVFAVYGLGGIFVPLILIRMAGYEPDSRHTISMMIAALLGVLIWTVLGFGEYVFPSVPGMGAAFAVHFAYCWKRDESSSNPFGRYSVPTRKISAVGAVILLAVVGVMEGSYQALSPGSSSMSDKVGSYSISGTYSFHEIADGSEFIEDGESIPIVANSDDSMDSLDGLNIVGVLITIAHQDDETVSGPLCAAADPPQDDTVEASIVYSDLSASDSSTSGFDFQLDWHNSTLIDTTVSNMTKSEIQMMLNGGGLGLGEYELILGVTVENGGGALCTSDDTGQDVDYKIELVSLEYTITAV
;
A
#
# COMPACT_ATOMS: atom_id res chain seq x y z
N VAL A 1 11.03 26.73 -3.51
CA VAL A 1 9.88 27.38 -4.18
C VAL A 1 9.76 28.87 -3.82
N TRP A 2 9.40 29.24 -2.59
CA TRP A 2 9.06 30.62 -2.23
C TRP A 2 10.15 31.66 -2.55
N ILE A 3 11.41 31.39 -2.22
CA ILE A 3 12.53 32.34 -2.34
C ILE A 3 12.81 32.73 -3.80
N TRP A 4 12.74 31.78 -4.72
CA TRP A 4 13.20 31.93 -6.10
C TRP A 4 12.03 31.93 -7.09
N LEU A 5 11.28 30.83 -7.12
CA LEU A 5 10.23 30.60 -8.11
C LEU A 5 9.04 31.54 -7.92
N TYR A 6 8.52 31.67 -6.70
CA TYR A 6 7.42 32.61 -6.44
C TYR A 6 7.84 34.07 -6.53
N LYS A 7 9.11 34.38 -6.31
CA LYS A 7 9.66 35.72 -6.59
C LYS A 7 9.62 36.03 -8.08
N TYR A 8 10.03 35.07 -8.91
CA TYR A 8 9.94 35.18 -10.37
C TYR A 8 8.49 35.33 -10.84
N ILE A 9 7.60 34.44 -10.39
CA ILE A 9 6.17 34.46 -10.73
C ILE A 9 5.51 35.79 -10.33
N GLN A 10 5.76 36.27 -9.12
CA GLN A 10 5.23 37.57 -8.65
C GLN A 10 5.71 38.71 -9.55
N LYS A 11 7.01 38.75 -9.86
CA LYS A 11 7.61 39.81 -10.67
C LYS A 11 7.02 39.82 -12.08
N GLU A 12 6.99 38.67 -12.75
CA GLU A 12 6.40 38.52 -14.08
C GLU A 12 4.90 38.84 -14.10
N GLY A 13 4.17 38.39 -13.07
CA GLY A 13 2.74 38.69 -12.89
C GLY A 13 2.48 40.19 -12.84
N ASN A 14 3.28 40.94 -12.07
CA ASN A 14 3.18 42.39 -11.95
C ASN A 14 3.65 43.13 -13.21
N GLU A 15 4.80 42.76 -13.79
CA GLU A 15 5.37 43.41 -14.97
C GLU A 15 4.50 43.24 -16.22
N ARG A 16 3.84 42.08 -16.35
CA ARG A 16 3.01 41.73 -17.52
C ARG A 16 1.50 41.85 -17.24
N ASN A 17 1.11 42.26 -16.03
CA ASN A 17 -0.28 42.39 -15.57
C ASN A 17 -1.11 41.11 -15.82
N LEU A 18 -0.54 39.96 -15.45
CA LEU A 18 -1.15 38.65 -15.65
C LEU A 18 -2.00 38.26 -14.45
N ARG A 19 -3.09 37.53 -14.72
CA ARG A 19 -4.03 37.05 -13.72
C ARG A 19 -4.14 35.52 -13.64
N SER A 20 -3.62 34.82 -14.66
CA SER A 20 -3.66 33.36 -14.77
C SER A 20 -2.26 32.78 -14.98
N LEU A 21 -2.05 31.56 -14.48
CA LEU A 21 -0.81 30.81 -14.71
C LEU A 21 -0.65 30.43 -16.19
N SER A 22 -1.74 30.13 -16.89
CA SER A 22 -1.69 29.73 -18.30
C SER A 22 -1.15 30.85 -19.20
N SER A 23 -1.40 32.11 -18.85
CA SER A 23 -0.78 33.26 -19.52
C SER A 23 0.72 33.41 -19.25
N LEU A 24 1.22 32.97 -18.08
CA LEU A 24 2.65 33.06 -17.73
C LEU A 24 3.51 32.19 -18.66
N VAL A 25 2.93 31.11 -19.17
CA VAL A 25 3.58 30.15 -20.06
C VAL A 25 3.70 30.64 -21.50
N SER A 26 3.01 31.72 -21.88
CA SER A 26 3.13 32.35 -23.20
C SER A 26 3.88 33.67 -23.14
N SER A 27 4.41 34.15 -24.27
CA SER A 27 4.94 35.51 -24.44
C SER A 27 3.86 36.53 -24.83
N LYS A 28 2.70 36.10 -25.35
CA LYS A 28 1.60 36.98 -25.78
C LYS A 28 0.25 36.49 -25.24
N SER A 29 -0.56 37.42 -24.73
CA SER A 29 -1.93 37.10 -24.31
C SER A 29 -2.73 36.51 -25.48
N GLY A 30 -3.44 35.40 -25.24
CA GLY A 30 -4.27 34.71 -26.24
C GLY A 30 -3.52 33.81 -27.24
N ALA A 31 -2.22 33.56 -27.05
CA ALA A 31 -1.46 32.64 -27.89
C ALA A 31 -1.97 31.18 -27.80
N GLN A 32 -1.63 30.37 -28.80
CA GLN A 32 -2.09 28.97 -28.88
C GLN A 32 -1.63 28.14 -27.67
N GLU A 33 -0.42 28.35 -27.19
CA GLU A 33 0.11 27.66 -26.01
C GLU A 33 -0.61 28.05 -24.72
N ALA A 34 -0.99 29.32 -24.54
CA ALA A 34 -1.76 29.76 -23.38
C ALA A 34 -3.17 29.15 -23.37
N LYS A 35 -3.81 29.01 -24.54
CA LYS A 35 -5.12 28.37 -24.67
C LYS A 35 -5.06 26.88 -24.32
N ILE A 36 -4.06 26.16 -24.80
CA ILE A 36 -3.86 24.74 -24.46
C ILE A 36 -3.57 24.59 -22.97
N ALA A 37 -2.69 25.43 -22.41
CA ALA A 37 -2.42 25.47 -20.98
C ALA A 37 -3.70 25.75 -20.17
N ALA A 38 -4.57 26.66 -20.63
CA ALA A 38 -5.85 26.94 -19.97
C ALA A 38 -6.83 25.77 -20.02
N VAL A 39 -6.94 25.07 -21.15
CA VAL A 39 -7.77 23.87 -21.28
C VAL A 39 -7.26 22.76 -20.34
N LEU A 40 -5.96 22.53 -20.30
CA LEU A 40 -5.35 21.54 -19.38
C LEU A 40 -5.54 21.93 -17.92
N SER A 41 -5.39 23.22 -17.58
CA SER A 41 -5.71 23.76 -16.26
C SER A 41 -7.15 23.46 -15.87
N VAL A 42 -8.11 23.83 -16.72
CA VAL A 42 -9.55 23.62 -16.45
C VAL A 42 -9.86 22.14 -16.26
N PHE A 43 -9.28 21.25 -17.07
CA PHE A 43 -9.47 19.81 -16.96
C PHE A 43 -9.04 19.27 -15.58
N PHE A 44 -7.80 19.49 -15.18
CA PHE A 44 -7.29 18.96 -13.91
C PHE A 44 -7.90 19.65 -12.68
N LEU A 45 -8.09 20.97 -12.73
CA LEU A 45 -8.70 21.71 -11.62
C LEU A 45 -10.19 21.37 -11.44
N ALA A 46 -10.91 21.04 -12.51
CA ALA A 46 -12.30 20.56 -12.41
C ALA A 46 -12.37 19.17 -11.75
N ILE A 47 -11.45 18.25 -12.08
CA ILE A 47 -11.33 16.96 -11.39
C ILE A 47 -10.98 17.17 -9.92
N TYR A 48 -10.07 18.09 -9.62
CA TYR A 48 -9.74 18.42 -8.24
C TYR A 48 -10.95 18.99 -7.49
N ALA A 49 -11.68 19.94 -8.09
CA ALA A 49 -12.91 20.48 -7.51
C ALA A 49 -13.96 19.38 -7.28
N ALA A 50 -14.10 18.43 -8.22
CA ALA A 50 -15.01 17.30 -8.09
C ALA A 50 -14.64 16.41 -6.89
N ALA A 51 -13.35 16.09 -6.72
CA ALA A 51 -12.87 15.31 -5.58
C ALA A 51 -13.18 16.00 -4.23
N GLN A 52 -13.07 17.33 -4.16
CA GLN A 52 -13.43 18.07 -2.95
C GLN A 52 -14.94 18.03 -2.64
N LEU A 53 -15.79 18.05 -3.68
CA LEU A 53 -17.24 17.91 -3.51
C LEU A 53 -17.61 16.50 -3.05
N THR A 54 -16.98 15.47 -3.63
CA THR A 54 -17.13 14.07 -3.20
C THR A 54 -16.74 13.90 -1.73
N ALA A 55 -15.59 14.42 -1.31
CA ALA A 55 -15.15 14.36 0.09
C ALA A 55 -16.16 14.99 1.08
N GLY A 56 -16.81 16.10 0.69
CA GLY A 56 -17.89 16.70 1.48
C GLY A 56 -19.17 15.85 1.50
N GLY A 57 -19.44 15.12 0.42
CA GLY A 57 -20.49 14.11 0.33
C GLY A 57 -20.27 12.94 1.29
N VAL A 58 -19.09 12.32 1.22
CA VAL A 58 -18.66 11.21 2.09
C VAL A 58 -18.78 11.61 3.55
N ALA A 59 -18.28 12.80 3.91
CA ALA A 59 -18.38 13.28 5.30
C ALA A 59 -19.82 13.39 5.83
N LEU A 60 -20.79 13.82 5.00
CA LEU A 60 -22.19 13.84 5.41
C LEU A 60 -22.82 12.45 5.44
N ASN A 61 -22.41 11.57 4.54
CA ASN A 61 -22.86 10.20 4.54
C ASN A 61 -22.41 9.48 5.82
N SER A 62 -21.11 9.47 6.12
CA SER A 62 -20.58 8.77 7.29
C SER A 62 -21.07 9.35 8.62
N MET A 63 -21.28 10.68 8.71
CA MET A 63 -21.65 11.31 9.99
C MET A 63 -23.16 11.40 10.24
N LEU A 64 -23.96 11.63 9.19
CA LEU A 64 -25.40 11.91 9.31
C LEU A 64 -26.28 10.85 8.62
N ASP A 65 -25.69 9.85 7.98
CA ASP A 65 -26.40 8.85 7.15
C ASP A 65 -27.22 9.51 6.02
N TRP A 66 -26.74 10.64 5.50
CA TRP A 66 -27.36 11.33 4.37
C TRP A 66 -26.85 10.77 3.06
N PRO A 67 -27.67 10.71 1.98
CA PRO A 67 -27.18 10.31 0.67
C PRO A 67 -26.02 11.20 0.24
N GLU A 68 -24.92 10.61 -0.23
CA GLU A 68 -23.70 11.33 -0.62
C GLU A 68 -23.98 12.44 -1.67
N THR A 69 -24.91 12.16 -2.58
CA THR A 69 -25.45 13.12 -3.57
C THR A 69 -25.97 14.40 -2.91
N THR A 70 -26.61 14.31 -1.75
CA THR A 70 -27.11 15.48 -1.02
C THR A 70 -25.96 16.35 -0.56
N GLY A 71 -24.87 15.74 -0.07
CA GLY A 71 -23.70 16.48 0.37
C GLY A 71 -22.95 17.16 -0.77
N ILE A 72 -22.82 16.50 -1.92
CA ILE A 72 -22.29 17.12 -3.14
C ILE A 72 -23.13 18.33 -3.54
N LEU A 73 -24.46 18.22 -3.56
CA LEU A 73 -25.35 19.31 -3.94
C LEU A 73 -25.28 20.49 -2.96
N ILE A 74 -25.16 20.21 -1.66
CA ILE A 74 -24.90 21.25 -0.65
C ILE A 74 -23.56 21.94 -0.97
N GLY A 75 -22.51 21.17 -1.24
CA GLY A 75 -21.21 21.72 -1.61
C GLY A 75 -21.24 22.60 -2.85
N PHE A 76 -21.95 22.16 -3.90
CA PHE A 76 -22.19 22.96 -5.10
C PHE A 76 -22.86 24.31 -4.77
N VAL A 77 -23.93 24.29 -3.98
CA VAL A 77 -24.66 25.50 -3.59
C VAL A 77 -23.74 26.45 -2.81
N LEU A 78 -22.95 25.92 -1.87
CA LEU A 78 -22.01 26.70 -1.07
C LEU A 78 -20.93 27.34 -1.95
N VAL A 79 -20.23 26.54 -2.77
CA VAL A 79 -19.20 27.04 -3.70
C VAL A 79 -19.76 28.12 -4.62
N VAL A 80 -20.94 27.89 -5.23
CA VAL A 80 -21.58 28.87 -6.11
C VAL A 80 -21.92 30.14 -5.34
N ALA A 81 -22.51 30.04 -4.14
CA ALA A 81 -22.89 31.20 -3.34
C ALA A 81 -21.67 32.09 -3.03
N TYR A 82 -20.55 31.50 -2.61
CA TYR A 82 -19.33 32.25 -2.29
C TYR A 82 -18.65 32.83 -3.52
N CYS A 83 -18.51 32.04 -4.59
CA CYS A 83 -17.89 32.52 -5.82
C CYS A 83 -18.71 33.64 -6.48
N TYR A 84 -20.06 33.60 -6.41
CA TYR A 84 -20.94 34.64 -6.92
C TYR A 84 -20.91 35.94 -6.10
N ALA A 85 -20.72 35.81 -4.79
CA ALA A 85 -20.83 36.92 -3.85
C ALA A 85 -19.64 37.89 -3.93
N GLY A 86 -18.41 37.43 -4.17
CA GLY A 86 -17.27 38.36 -4.12
C GLY A 86 -15.97 37.98 -4.81
N GLY A 87 -15.96 36.97 -5.68
CA GLY A 87 -14.80 36.61 -6.48
C GLY A 87 -13.54 36.35 -5.65
N ILE A 88 -12.35 36.58 -6.23
CA ILE A 88 -11.07 36.23 -5.59
C ILE A 88 -10.83 36.94 -4.25
N ARG A 89 -11.29 38.19 -4.08
CA ARG A 89 -11.06 38.94 -2.83
C ARG A 89 -11.90 38.41 -1.68
N ALA A 90 -13.18 38.10 -1.93
CA ALA A 90 -14.03 37.53 -0.89
C ALA A 90 -13.56 36.12 -0.53
N SER A 91 -13.20 35.31 -1.53
CA SER A 91 -12.64 33.96 -1.32
C SER A 91 -11.40 33.99 -0.41
N ILE A 92 -10.46 34.93 -0.61
CA ILE A 92 -9.29 35.06 0.28
C ILE A 92 -9.68 35.33 1.75
N TRP A 93 -10.72 36.14 2.00
CA TRP A 93 -11.17 36.41 3.37
C TRP A 93 -11.91 35.24 4.00
N THR A 94 -12.74 34.53 3.22
CA THR A 94 -13.42 33.32 3.70
C THR A 94 -12.44 32.21 4.01
N ASP A 95 -11.42 32.01 3.16
CA ASP A 95 -10.35 31.05 3.38
C ASP A 95 -9.55 31.34 4.65
N ALA A 96 -9.23 32.61 4.90
CA ALA A 96 -8.53 33.00 6.11
C ALA A 96 -9.34 32.61 7.36
N ALA A 97 -10.65 32.86 7.36
CA ALA A 97 -11.54 32.47 8.45
C ALA A 97 -11.69 30.93 8.57
N GLN A 98 -11.86 30.23 7.45
CA GLN A 98 -12.00 28.77 7.38
C GLN A 98 -10.73 28.06 7.85
N SER A 99 -9.54 28.58 7.54
CA SER A 99 -8.27 28.02 8.01
C SER A 99 -8.16 27.98 9.54
N CYS A 100 -8.74 28.97 10.24
CA CYS A 100 -8.80 28.97 11.70
C CYS A 100 -9.69 27.83 12.21
N VAL A 101 -10.85 27.62 11.58
CA VAL A 101 -11.77 26.52 11.92
C VAL A 101 -11.09 25.17 11.67
N MET A 102 -10.35 25.04 10.56
CA MET A 102 -9.59 23.83 10.23
C MET A 102 -8.52 23.49 11.28
N ILE A 103 -7.75 24.49 11.74
CA ILE A 103 -6.72 24.27 12.76
C ILE A 103 -7.35 23.87 14.10
N VAL A 104 -8.43 24.55 14.51
CA VAL A 104 -9.10 24.23 15.77
C VAL A 104 -9.73 22.83 15.72
N GLY A 105 -10.47 22.52 14.65
CA GLY A 105 -11.11 21.21 14.47
C GLY A 105 -10.08 20.08 14.43
N SER A 106 -9.02 20.23 13.64
CA SER A 106 -7.94 19.24 13.56
C SER A 106 -7.17 19.07 14.86
N THR A 107 -6.96 20.14 15.63
CA THR A 107 -6.30 20.04 16.93
C THR A 107 -7.15 19.25 17.92
N ILE A 108 -8.44 19.57 18.01
CA ILE A 108 -9.38 18.84 18.87
C ILE A 108 -9.42 17.37 18.48
N LEU A 109 -9.57 17.08 17.19
CA LEU A 109 -9.66 15.71 16.71
C LEU A 109 -8.37 14.93 16.99
N CYS A 110 -7.20 15.53 16.75
CA CYS A 110 -5.92 14.88 17.03
C CYS A 110 -5.75 14.54 18.52
N LEU A 111 -6.20 15.43 19.42
CA LEU A 111 -6.14 15.15 20.86
C LEU A 111 -7.04 13.99 21.26
N VAL A 112 -8.23 13.87 20.66
CA VAL A 112 -9.11 12.73 20.92
C VAL A 112 -8.56 11.44 20.30
N ALA A 113 -8.12 11.49 19.04
CA ALA A 113 -7.54 10.34 18.35
C ALA A 113 -6.36 9.74 19.12
N LEU A 114 -5.46 10.60 19.60
CA LEU A 114 -4.34 10.18 20.44
C LEU A 114 -4.79 9.69 21.82
N GLY A 115 -5.90 10.19 22.36
CA GLY A 115 -6.48 9.70 23.61
C GLY A 115 -6.96 8.26 23.52
N GLU A 116 -7.64 7.90 22.43
CA GLU A 116 -8.16 6.54 22.17
C GLU A 116 -7.03 5.50 22.06
N VAL A 117 -5.91 5.86 21.43
CA VAL A 117 -4.76 4.96 21.25
C VAL A 117 -3.71 5.05 22.37
N GLY A 118 -4.00 5.69 23.51
CA GLY A 118 -3.07 5.75 24.64
C GLY A 118 -1.85 6.67 24.44
N GLY A 119 -1.99 7.69 23.59
CA GLY A 119 -0.96 8.68 23.27
C GLY A 119 -0.01 8.25 22.16
N LEU A 120 1.11 8.97 21.99
CA LEU A 120 2.10 8.64 20.94
C LEU A 120 2.76 7.27 21.13
N SER A 121 2.95 6.85 22.39
CA SER A 121 3.54 5.54 22.67
C SER A 121 2.59 4.40 22.34
N GLY A 122 1.30 4.55 22.68
CA GLY A 122 0.32 3.54 22.32
C GLY A 122 0.07 3.50 20.81
N LEU A 123 0.01 4.66 20.13
CA LEU A 123 -0.04 4.71 18.67
C LEU A 123 1.11 3.93 18.01
N HIS A 124 2.34 4.08 18.50
CA HIS A 124 3.48 3.35 17.97
C HIS A 124 3.33 1.83 18.18
N ASN A 125 2.90 1.42 19.38
CA ASN A 125 2.71 0.01 19.70
C ASN A 125 1.61 -0.63 18.85
N GLU A 126 0.45 0.02 18.71
CA GLU A 126 -0.67 -0.47 17.90
C GLU A 126 -0.30 -0.53 16.40
N LEU A 127 0.46 0.43 15.88
CA LEU A 127 0.92 0.35 14.49
C LEU A 127 1.95 -0.77 14.30
N ALA A 128 2.81 -1.00 15.28
CA ALA A 128 3.82 -2.05 15.23
C ALA A 128 3.22 -3.46 15.33
N THR A 129 2.08 -3.62 16.02
CA THR A 129 1.33 -4.90 16.07
C THR A 129 0.61 -5.17 14.75
N ILE A 130 0.10 -4.14 14.07
CA ILE A 130 -0.53 -4.26 12.75
C ILE A 130 0.52 -4.65 11.69
N ASP A 131 1.57 -3.84 11.56
CA ASP A 131 2.68 -4.10 10.66
C ASP A 131 3.92 -3.34 11.14
N SER A 132 4.95 -4.09 11.51
CA SER A 132 6.24 -3.52 11.93
C SER A 132 6.85 -2.56 10.88
N ALA A 133 6.50 -2.68 9.59
CA ALA A 133 6.92 -1.75 8.55
C ALA A 133 6.26 -0.36 8.66
N MET A 134 5.09 -0.22 9.29
CA MET A 134 4.39 1.07 9.45
C MET A 134 5.11 2.03 10.40
N VAL A 135 5.93 1.51 11.32
CA VAL A 135 6.73 2.32 12.25
C VAL A 135 8.17 2.52 11.77
N ASN A 136 8.52 1.97 10.61
CA ASN A 136 9.83 2.14 10.01
C ASN A 136 9.93 3.45 9.20
N ILE A 137 11.14 4.01 9.16
CA ILE A 137 11.42 5.24 8.39
C ILE A 137 11.35 4.97 6.88
N TYR A 138 11.78 3.77 6.47
CA TYR A 138 11.71 3.33 5.09
C TYR A 138 10.51 2.41 4.89
N PRO A 139 9.69 2.63 3.84
CA PRO A 139 8.67 1.67 3.45
C PRO A 139 9.33 0.40 2.90
N SER A 140 8.67 -0.74 3.02
CA SER A 140 9.09 -1.98 2.39
C SER A 140 8.81 -1.94 0.87
N GLY A 141 9.55 -2.75 0.10
CA GLY A 141 9.22 -2.99 -1.32
C GLY A 141 9.49 -1.84 -2.30
N LEU A 142 10.42 -0.92 -2.02
CA LEU A 142 10.78 0.16 -2.95
C LEU A 142 11.37 -0.34 -4.28
N LYS A 143 10.51 -0.53 -5.28
CA LYS A 143 10.86 -1.02 -6.63
C LYS A 143 11.94 -0.18 -7.34
N PHE A 144 11.99 1.12 -7.09
CA PHE A 144 12.90 2.06 -7.75
C PHE A 144 14.02 2.59 -6.83
N GLY A 145 14.22 1.97 -5.67
CA GLY A 145 15.23 2.37 -4.69
C GLY A 145 14.82 3.55 -3.81
N ALA A 146 15.54 3.71 -2.69
CA ALA A 146 15.25 4.76 -1.70
C ALA A 146 15.60 6.15 -2.21
N THR A 147 16.59 6.27 -3.09
CA THR A 147 17.00 7.56 -3.64
C THR A 147 15.88 8.19 -4.45
N LEU A 148 15.24 7.41 -5.33
CA LEU A 148 14.15 7.94 -6.15
C LEU A 148 12.91 8.21 -5.30
N TRP A 149 12.63 7.39 -4.29
CA TRP A 149 11.55 7.61 -3.34
C TRP A 149 11.71 8.93 -2.56
N ILE A 150 12.88 9.18 -1.98
CA ILE A 150 13.18 10.47 -1.30
C ILE A 150 13.10 11.62 -2.30
N ALA A 151 13.73 11.48 -3.47
CA ALA A 151 13.70 12.51 -4.51
C ALA A 151 12.27 12.81 -4.98
N ALA A 152 11.39 11.80 -5.00
CA ALA A 152 10.00 11.96 -5.38
C ALA A 152 9.26 12.89 -4.42
N PHE A 153 9.51 12.87 -3.11
CA PHE A 153 8.91 13.87 -2.19
C PHE A 153 9.33 15.30 -2.50
N PHE A 154 10.61 15.52 -2.85
CA PHE A 154 11.09 16.85 -3.24
C PHE A 154 10.49 17.30 -4.58
N LEU A 155 10.51 16.43 -5.60
CA LEU A 155 9.98 16.71 -6.94
C LEU A 155 8.45 16.81 -6.95
N GLY A 156 7.77 15.97 -6.17
CA GLY A 156 6.34 16.03 -5.93
C GLY A 156 5.94 17.32 -5.21
N GLY A 157 6.69 17.70 -4.16
CA GLY A 157 6.51 18.97 -3.46
C GLY A 157 6.70 20.20 -4.36
N LEU A 158 7.61 20.12 -5.35
CA LEU A 158 7.73 21.16 -6.38
C LEU A 158 6.47 21.28 -7.25
N GLY A 159 5.68 20.22 -7.42
CA GLY A 159 4.43 20.21 -8.16
C GLY A 159 3.41 21.25 -7.67
N VAL A 160 3.41 21.55 -6.36
CA VAL A 160 2.56 22.61 -5.76
C VAL A 160 2.84 23.98 -6.37
N ALA A 161 4.07 24.24 -6.78
CA ALA A 161 4.44 25.53 -7.39
C ALA A 161 3.87 25.74 -8.79
N GLY A 162 3.43 24.67 -9.45
CA GLY A 162 2.78 24.70 -10.76
C GLY A 162 1.25 24.78 -10.69
N GLN A 163 0.66 24.93 -9.50
CA GLN A 163 -0.79 24.95 -9.33
C GLN A 163 -1.38 26.34 -9.66
N PRO A 164 -2.29 26.47 -10.65
CA PRO A 164 -2.87 27.75 -11.06
C PRO A 164 -3.52 28.55 -9.93
N GLN A 165 -4.25 27.88 -9.02
CA GLN A 165 -4.93 28.49 -7.88
C GLN A 165 -3.98 29.07 -6.82
N VAL A 166 -2.79 28.48 -6.67
CA VAL A 166 -1.76 29.00 -5.76
C VAL A 166 -1.00 30.14 -6.43
N VAL A 167 -0.64 29.94 -7.70
CA VAL A 167 0.10 30.92 -8.50
C VAL A 167 -0.68 32.21 -8.67
N SER A 168 -1.99 32.16 -8.92
CA SER A 168 -2.83 33.35 -9.06
C SER A 168 -2.79 34.21 -7.79
N ARG A 169 -2.79 33.59 -6.59
CA ARG A 169 -2.64 34.32 -5.32
C ARG A 169 -1.26 34.97 -5.20
N VAL A 170 -0.20 34.25 -5.55
CA VAL A 170 1.17 34.80 -5.54
C VAL A 170 1.31 35.99 -6.50
N MET A 171 0.66 35.95 -7.66
CA MET A 171 0.65 37.05 -8.63
C MET A 171 -0.07 38.31 -8.11
N THR A 172 -0.98 38.20 -7.14
CA THR A 172 -1.67 39.36 -6.55
C THR A 172 -0.83 40.11 -5.50
N LEU A 173 0.33 39.57 -5.10
CA LEU A 173 1.19 40.18 -4.09
C LEU A 173 1.91 41.40 -4.68
N LYS A 174 1.82 42.55 -3.98
CA LYS A 174 2.34 43.82 -4.48
C LYS A 174 3.87 43.85 -4.50
N ASP A 175 4.48 43.56 -3.35
CA ASP A 175 5.92 43.74 -3.15
C ASP A 175 6.63 42.48 -2.63
N ASP A 176 7.95 42.45 -2.73
CA ASP A 176 8.79 41.36 -2.21
C ASP A 176 8.63 41.17 -0.69
N LYS A 177 8.30 42.25 0.03
CA LYS A 177 7.97 42.22 1.47
C LYS A 177 6.71 41.40 1.73
N ASP A 178 5.64 41.65 0.98
CA ASP A 178 4.38 40.93 1.10
C ASP A 178 4.56 39.44 0.78
N ARG A 179 5.39 39.12 -0.22
CA ARG A 179 5.76 37.74 -0.56
C ARG A 179 6.50 37.03 0.57
N LYS A 180 7.46 37.70 1.21
CA LYS A 180 8.17 37.13 2.36
C LYS A 180 7.24 36.92 3.56
N GLN A 181 6.31 37.85 3.79
CA GLN A 181 5.30 37.69 4.83
C GLN A 181 4.34 36.52 4.51
N ALA A 182 3.86 36.42 3.27
CA ALA A 182 3.01 35.31 2.83
C ALA A 182 3.73 33.95 2.97
N MET A 183 5.04 33.89 2.68
CA MET A 183 5.86 32.69 2.91
C MET A 183 5.85 32.25 4.38
N VAL A 184 6.02 33.19 5.32
CA VAL A 184 6.01 32.87 6.75
C VAL A 184 4.64 32.32 7.15
N TRP A 185 3.56 33.04 6.81
CA TRP A 185 2.20 32.61 7.14
C TRP A 185 1.85 31.24 6.54
N PHE A 186 2.31 30.97 5.30
CA PHE A 186 2.15 29.67 4.67
C PHE A 186 2.75 28.55 5.55
N PHE A 187 4.01 28.67 5.98
CA PHE A 187 4.64 27.61 6.78
C PHE A 187 4.08 27.51 8.20
N VAL A 188 3.76 28.64 8.85
CA VAL A 188 3.20 28.62 10.22
C VAL A 188 1.83 27.94 10.22
N TRP A 189 1.02 28.07 9.18
CA TRP A 189 -0.30 27.41 9.12
C TRP A 189 -0.22 25.98 8.55
N GLN A 190 0.53 25.78 7.47
CA GLN A 190 0.60 24.49 6.77
C GLN A 190 1.29 23.41 7.60
N THR A 191 2.39 23.73 8.29
CA THR A 191 3.22 22.74 8.99
C THR A 191 2.47 22.06 10.14
N PRO A 192 1.84 22.79 11.09
CA PRO A 192 1.04 22.15 12.13
C PRO A 192 -0.18 21.43 11.56
N PHE A 193 -0.84 21.98 10.52
CA PHE A 193 -1.98 21.30 9.91
C PHE A 193 -1.60 19.92 9.33
N ILE A 194 -0.49 19.83 8.58
CA ILE A 194 0.00 18.55 8.06
C ILE A 194 0.36 17.59 9.19
N ALA A 195 1.05 18.07 10.24
CA ALA A 195 1.43 17.23 11.37
C ALA A 195 0.20 16.67 12.10
N LEU A 196 -0.83 17.48 12.31
CA LEU A 196 -2.09 17.05 12.92
C LEU A 196 -2.81 16.02 12.04
N MET A 197 -2.99 16.29 10.75
CA MET A 197 -3.65 15.36 9.82
C MET A 197 -2.90 14.04 9.68
N PHE A 198 -1.57 14.08 9.69
CA PHE A 198 -0.74 12.88 9.65
C PHE A 198 -0.95 12.00 10.89
N LEU A 199 -0.93 12.60 12.09
CA LEU A 199 -1.19 11.88 13.33
C LEU A 199 -2.62 11.33 13.41
N ILE A 200 -3.61 12.09 12.93
CA ILE A 200 -5.00 11.61 12.86
C ILE A 200 -5.11 10.42 11.91
N GLY A 201 -4.51 10.47 10.72
CA GLY A 201 -4.54 9.35 9.77
C GLY A 201 -3.91 8.08 10.33
N LEU A 202 -2.77 8.20 11.01
CA LEU A 202 -2.13 7.08 11.72
C LEU A 202 -3.03 6.54 12.84
N ALA A 203 -3.63 7.43 13.65
CA ALA A 203 -4.54 7.02 14.71
C ALA A 203 -5.80 6.34 14.17
N CYS A 204 -6.39 6.82 13.07
CA CYS A 204 -7.51 6.15 12.42
C CYS A 204 -7.12 4.74 11.94
N ARG A 205 -5.91 4.58 11.37
CA ARG A 205 -5.41 3.26 10.96
C ARG A 205 -5.28 2.29 12.14
N ALA A 206 -4.86 2.79 13.31
CA ALA A 206 -4.74 2.00 14.53
C ALA A 206 -6.10 1.67 15.17
N ILE A 207 -7.01 2.64 15.22
CA ILE A 207 -8.34 2.49 15.84
C ILE A 207 -9.25 1.58 15.01
N PHE A 208 -9.21 1.69 13.68
CA PHE A 208 -10.12 1.00 12.77
C PHE A 208 -9.47 -0.20 12.07
N ASP A 209 -8.41 -0.79 12.65
CA ASP A 209 -7.79 -1.99 12.07
C ASP A 209 -8.79 -3.13 11.87
N GLY A 210 -8.76 -3.76 10.70
CA GLY A 210 -9.69 -4.83 10.30
C GLY A 210 -11.16 -4.40 10.08
N THR A 211 -11.54 -3.15 10.39
CA THR A 211 -12.93 -2.66 10.25
C THR A 211 -13.13 -1.76 9.05
N LEU A 212 -12.11 -0.95 8.69
CA LEU A 212 -12.16 -0.08 7.52
C LEU A 212 -11.30 -0.67 6.41
N ALA A 213 -11.90 -0.94 5.26
CA ALA A 213 -11.16 -1.40 4.09
C ALA A 213 -10.22 -0.29 3.59
N PRO A 214 -9.08 -0.63 2.94
CA PRO A 214 -8.15 0.37 2.39
C PRO A 214 -8.80 1.33 1.38
N GLU A 215 -9.83 0.86 0.69
CA GLU A 215 -10.63 1.64 -0.26
C GLU A 215 -11.48 2.73 0.42
N ASP A 216 -11.94 2.48 1.66
CA ASP A 216 -12.78 3.41 2.43
C ASP A 216 -11.98 4.28 3.40
N ALA A 217 -10.65 4.37 3.21
CA ALA A 217 -9.75 5.09 4.12
C ALA A 217 -10.13 6.56 4.37
N GLU A 218 -10.86 7.18 3.43
CA GLU A 218 -11.36 8.55 3.55
C GLU A 218 -12.51 8.71 4.56
N GLU A 219 -13.21 7.64 4.93
CA GLU A 219 -14.26 7.65 5.95
C GLU A 219 -13.71 7.66 7.39
N GLY A 220 -12.44 7.31 7.57
CA GLY A 220 -11.84 7.16 8.91
C GLY A 220 -11.90 8.43 9.76
N LEU A 221 -11.77 9.61 9.14
CA LEU A 221 -11.87 10.89 9.85
C LEU A 221 -13.34 11.22 10.24
N PRO A 222 -14.32 11.15 9.32
CA PRO A 222 -15.74 11.24 9.64
C PRO A 222 -16.22 10.25 10.72
N LEU A 223 -15.79 8.99 10.67
CA LEU A 223 -16.17 7.96 11.64
C LEU A 223 -15.61 8.26 13.02
N LEU A 224 -14.34 8.69 13.10
CA LEU A 224 -13.76 9.15 14.36
C LEU A 224 -14.51 10.37 14.92
N ALA A 225 -15.05 11.23 14.06
CA ALA A 225 -15.84 12.37 14.50
C ALA A 225 -17.23 11.96 15.02
N GLN A 226 -17.79 10.85 14.52
CA GLN A 226 -19.09 10.33 14.95
C GLN A 226 -19.05 9.73 16.37
N SER A 227 -17.91 9.18 16.79
CA SER A 227 -17.74 8.67 18.17
C SER A 227 -17.69 9.78 19.23
N LEU A 228 -17.54 11.04 18.81
CA LEU A 228 -17.51 12.20 19.71
C LEU A 228 -18.91 12.65 20.13
N ASN A 229 -18.97 13.53 21.13
CA ASN A 229 -20.22 14.18 21.47
C ASN A 229 -20.76 15.00 20.27
N PRO A 230 -22.09 15.24 20.17
CA PRO A 230 -22.67 15.90 19.00
C PRO A 230 -22.12 17.31 18.73
N ILE A 231 -21.67 18.02 19.77
CA ILE A 231 -21.10 19.36 19.63
C ILE A 231 -19.75 19.29 18.92
N LEU A 232 -18.86 18.39 19.38
CA LEU A 232 -17.54 18.18 18.79
C LEU A 232 -17.67 17.58 17.39
N GLY A 233 -18.54 16.58 17.20
CA GLY A 233 -18.87 16.06 15.87
C GLY A 233 -19.31 17.16 14.90
N GLY A 234 -20.18 18.08 15.34
CA GLY A 234 -20.57 19.25 14.55
C GLY A 234 -19.40 20.20 14.21
N VAL A 235 -18.46 20.43 15.14
CA VAL A 235 -17.25 21.24 14.89
C VAL A 235 -16.33 20.56 13.86
N ILE A 236 -16.16 19.24 13.94
CA ILE A 236 -15.35 18.50 12.96
C ILE A 236 -16.01 18.49 11.60
N LEU A 237 -17.32 18.25 11.52
CA LEU A 237 -18.07 18.34 10.26
C LEU A 237 -17.91 19.75 9.64
N ALA A 238 -18.04 20.81 10.44
CA ALA A 238 -17.79 22.17 9.97
C ALA A 238 -16.34 22.39 9.50
N SER A 239 -15.36 21.77 10.15
CA SER A 239 -13.95 21.80 9.74
C SER A 239 -13.71 21.09 8.40
N ILE A 240 -14.34 19.93 8.17
CA ILE A 240 -14.26 19.21 6.89
C ILE A 240 -14.85 20.07 5.77
N PHE A 241 -16.06 20.60 5.97
CA PHE A 241 -16.69 21.51 5.00
C PHE A 241 -15.87 22.79 4.77
N ALA A 242 -15.26 23.35 5.82
CA ALA A 242 -14.38 24.49 5.68
C ALA A 242 -13.21 24.18 4.74
N ALA A 243 -12.55 23.02 4.91
CA ALA A 243 -11.40 22.60 4.12
C ALA A 243 -11.75 22.27 2.65
N THR A 244 -12.84 21.51 2.44
CA THR A 244 -13.23 21.08 1.10
C THR A 244 -13.79 22.25 0.28
N MET A 245 -14.61 23.11 0.88
CA MET A 245 -15.23 24.23 0.18
C MET A 245 -14.24 25.35 -0.13
N SER A 246 -13.28 25.66 0.76
CA SER A 246 -12.20 26.63 0.48
C SER A 246 -11.20 26.15 -0.57
N THR A 247 -11.17 24.84 -0.81
CA THR A 247 -10.34 24.27 -1.88
C THR A 247 -11.12 24.30 -3.19
N ALA A 248 -12.37 23.82 -3.17
CA ALA A 248 -13.24 23.80 -4.34
C ALA A 248 -13.50 25.20 -4.91
N ASP A 249 -13.73 26.22 -4.08
CA ASP A 249 -13.95 27.60 -4.53
C ASP A 249 -12.71 28.14 -5.29
N SER A 250 -11.52 27.84 -4.79
CA SER A 250 -10.24 28.26 -5.35
C SER A 250 -9.97 27.59 -6.68
N GLN A 251 -10.31 26.30 -6.80
CA GLN A 251 -10.23 25.59 -8.08
C GLN A 251 -11.20 26.17 -9.11
N VAL A 252 -12.46 26.39 -8.72
CA VAL A 252 -13.50 26.94 -9.61
C VAL A 252 -13.14 28.36 -10.05
N LEU A 253 -12.62 29.20 -9.16
CA LEU A 253 -12.17 30.56 -9.49
C LEU A 253 -10.93 30.54 -10.39
N ALA A 254 -9.99 29.62 -10.18
CA ALA A 254 -8.83 29.46 -11.05
C ALA A 254 -9.23 28.99 -12.46
N CYS A 255 -10.16 28.03 -12.57
CA CYS A 255 -10.77 27.66 -13.84
C CYS A 255 -11.50 28.83 -14.49
N THR A 256 -12.24 29.62 -13.71
CA THR A 256 -12.96 30.80 -14.21
C THR A 256 -11.96 31.77 -14.83
N ALA A 257 -10.87 32.08 -14.13
CA ALA A 257 -9.80 32.95 -14.64
C ALA A 257 -9.15 32.37 -15.90
N ALA A 258 -8.86 31.07 -15.95
CA ALA A 258 -8.30 30.42 -17.14
C ALA A 258 -9.24 30.55 -18.36
N VAL A 259 -10.55 30.41 -18.18
CA VAL A 259 -11.53 30.57 -19.26
C VAL A 259 -11.66 32.04 -19.67
N THR A 260 -11.84 32.96 -18.72
CA THR A 260 -12.14 34.36 -19.00
C THR A 260 -10.93 35.17 -19.43
N ASP A 261 -9.71 34.81 -19.00
CA ASP A 261 -8.50 35.57 -19.29
C ASP A 261 -7.66 34.93 -20.42
N ASP A 262 -7.71 33.60 -20.60
CA ASP A 262 -6.88 32.91 -21.61
C ASP A 262 -7.66 32.38 -22.82
N ILE A 263 -8.80 31.70 -22.60
CA ILE A 263 -9.57 31.07 -23.70
C ILE A 263 -10.42 32.14 -24.43
N LYS A 264 -11.14 32.95 -23.66
CA LYS A 264 -12.02 34.03 -24.15
C LYS A 264 -11.71 35.35 -23.42
N PRO A 265 -10.55 35.97 -23.69
CA PRO A 265 -10.10 37.21 -23.04
C PRO A 265 -11.11 38.37 -23.15
N GLU A 266 -11.99 38.36 -24.17
CA GLU A 266 -13.08 39.33 -24.33
C GLU A 266 -14.10 39.32 -23.17
N TRP A 267 -14.12 38.28 -22.34
CA TRP A 267 -15.07 38.13 -21.25
C TRP A 267 -14.53 38.61 -19.90
N ASN A 268 -13.25 38.94 -19.80
CA ASN A 268 -12.58 39.25 -18.53
C ASN A 268 -13.14 40.48 -17.78
N GLN A 269 -13.72 41.45 -18.48
CA GLN A 269 -14.33 42.66 -17.89
C GLN A 269 -15.85 42.53 -17.72
N ASP A 270 -16.46 41.51 -18.31
CA ASP A 270 -17.91 41.27 -18.23
C ASP A 270 -18.23 40.42 -17.00
N HIS A 271 -18.52 41.11 -15.90
CA HIS A 271 -18.89 40.48 -14.62
C HIS A 271 -20.06 39.49 -14.75
N GLY A 272 -21.01 39.75 -15.66
CA GLY A 272 -22.14 38.86 -15.88
C GLY A 272 -21.72 37.54 -16.52
N LYS A 273 -20.82 37.60 -17.50
CA LYS A 273 -20.25 36.39 -18.13
C LYS A 273 -19.32 35.64 -17.19
N THR A 274 -18.46 36.33 -16.43
CA THR A 274 -17.57 35.69 -15.45
C THR A 274 -18.37 34.87 -14.43
N LYS A 275 -19.45 35.42 -13.88
CA LYS A 275 -20.33 34.69 -12.95
C LYS A 275 -20.99 33.47 -13.62
N LYS A 276 -21.45 33.59 -14.87
CA LYS A 276 -21.98 32.44 -15.62
C LYS A 276 -20.93 31.36 -15.86
N VAL A 277 -19.70 31.74 -16.18
CA VAL A 277 -18.58 30.81 -16.37
C VAL A 277 -18.28 30.06 -15.06
N THR A 278 -18.23 30.77 -13.93
CA THR A 278 -18.10 30.16 -12.61
C THR A 278 -19.21 29.14 -12.32
N LEU A 279 -20.47 29.48 -12.61
CA LEU A 279 -21.60 28.55 -12.44
C LEU A 279 -21.42 27.29 -13.30
N VAL A 280 -21.06 27.46 -14.57
CA VAL A 280 -20.86 26.35 -15.51
C VAL A 280 -19.72 25.45 -15.04
N ILE A 281 -18.62 26.02 -14.55
CA ILE A 281 -17.49 25.25 -14.03
C ILE A 281 -17.87 24.50 -12.74
N ALA A 282 -18.56 25.17 -11.80
CA ALA A 282 -19.02 24.52 -10.59
C ALA A 282 -20.00 23.37 -10.91
N ALA A 283 -20.92 23.59 -11.85
CA ALA A 283 -21.85 22.56 -12.31
C ALA A 283 -21.12 21.41 -13.04
N PHE A 284 -20.08 21.72 -13.82
CA PHE A 284 -19.25 20.72 -14.49
C PHE A 284 -18.48 19.87 -13.48
N ALA A 285 -17.83 20.47 -12.47
CA ALA A 285 -17.16 19.74 -11.39
C ALA A 285 -18.14 18.88 -10.57
N THR A 286 -19.33 19.40 -10.29
CA THR A 286 -20.41 18.65 -9.62
C THR A 286 -20.84 17.47 -10.48
N GLY A 287 -20.98 17.66 -11.80
CA GLY A 287 -21.28 16.59 -12.74
C GLY A 287 -20.21 15.50 -12.76
N ILE A 288 -18.92 15.86 -12.73
CA ILE A 288 -17.82 14.89 -12.62
C ILE A 288 -17.94 14.10 -11.31
N SER A 289 -18.22 14.77 -10.19
CA SER A 289 -18.36 14.12 -8.88
C SER A 289 -19.54 13.14 -8.85
N LEU A 290 -20.72 13.54 -9.32
CA LEU A 290 -21.91 12.68 -9.40
C LEU A 290 -21.74 11.49 -10.34
N VAL A 291 -21.08 11.71 -11.48
CA VAL A 291 -20.80 10.63 -12.45
C VAL A 291 -19.73 9.69 -11.91
N GLY A 292 -18.70 10.21 -11.25
CA GLY A 292 -17.62 9.42 -10.67
C GLY A 292 -18.12 8.37 -9.67
N GLN A 293 -19.10 8.74 -8.83
CA GLN A 293 -19.76 7.79 -7.90
C GLN A 293 -20.44 6.59 -8.57
N GLN A 294 -20.75 6.68 -9.86
CA GLN A 294 -21.46 5.62 -10.60
C GLN A 294 -20.50 4.67 -11.33
N PHE A 295 -19.20 4.99 -11.40
CA PHE A 295 -18.21 4.23 -12.16
C PHE A 295 -17.15 3.64 -11.22
N PRO A 296 -17.19 2.32 -10.96
CA PRO A 296 -16.17 1.64 -10.18
C PRO A 296 -14.77 1.88 -10.79
N GLY A 297 -13.82 2.29 -9.97
CA GLY A 297 -12.45 2.64 -10.35
C GLY A 297 -12.24 4.10 -10.79
N PHE A 298 -13.30 4.88 -11.01
CA PHE A 298 -13.23 6.29 -11.40
C PHE A 298 -13.95 7.18 -10.37
N GLY A 299 -13.55 7.08 -9.10
CA GLY A 299 -14.22 7.82 -8.03
C GLY A 299 -13.93 7.29 -6.64
N ASP A 300 -13.53 6.02 -6.56
CA ASP A 300 -13.39 5.25 -5.32
C ASP A 300 -12.37 5.83 -4.32
N SER A 301 -11.50 6.74 -4.75
CA SER A 301 -10.57 7.42 -3.85
C SER A 301 -10.46 8.91 -4.19
N VAL A 302 -10.94 9.75 -3.28
CA VAL A 302 -10.72 11.20 -3.32
C VAL A 302 -9.23 11.50 -3.38
N PHE A 303 -8.41 10.77 -2.59
CA PHE A 303 -6.97 10.97 -2.56
C PHE A 303 -6.34 10.73 -3.93
N ALA A 304 -6.68 9.63 -4.62
CA ALA A 304 -6.15 9.32 -5.94
C ALA A 304 -6.51 10.40 -6.99
N LEU A 305 -7.75 10.89 -6.97
CA LEU A 305 -8.19 11.97 -7.87
C LEU A 305 -7.42 13.28 -7.62
N VAL A 306 -7.21 13.64 -6.35
CA VAL A 306 -6.45 14.84 -5.97
C VAL A 306 -4.99 14.71 -6.40
N VAL A 307 -4.35 13.57 -6.11
CA VAL A 307 -2.98 13.24 -6.51
C VAL A 307 -2.84 13.36 -8.03
N PHE A 308 -3.75 12.73 -8.79
CA PHE A 308 -3.74 12.80 -10.25
C PHE A 308 -3.81 14.24 -10.76
N ALA A 309 -4.73 15.05 -10.23
CA ALA A 309 -4.91 16.44 -10.63
C ALA A 309 -3.71 17.34 -10.29
N VAL A 310 -3.24 17.27 -9.04
CA VAL A 310 -2.12 18.08 -8.54
C VAL A 310 -0.83 17.76 -9.29
N TYR A 311 -0.51 16.48 -9.44
CA TYR A 311 0.73 16.05 -10.06
C TYR A 311 0.69 16.15 -11.59
N GLY A 312 -0.50 16.05 -12.20
CA GLY A 312 -0.73 16.39 -13.61
C GLY A 312 -0.36 17.84 -13.91
N LEU A 313 -0.92 18.78 -13.16
CA LEU A 313 -0.60 20.21 -13.27
C LEU A 313 0.86 20.51 -12.95
N GLY A 314 1.39 19.89 -11.88
CA GLY A 314 2.80 20.01 -11.50
C GLY A 314 3.73 19.58 -12.63
N GLY A 315 3.46 18.43 -13.26
CA GLY A 315 4.23 17.91 -14.39
C GLY A 315 4.22 18.86 -15.61
N ILE A 316 3.09 19.48 -15.89
CA ILE A 316 2.91 20.38 -17.05
C ILE A 316 3.58 21.74 -16.80
N PHE A 317 3.29 22.38 -15.68
CA PHE A 317 3.65 23.79 -15.46
C PHE A 317 5.04 23.99 -14.85
N VAL A 318 5.49 23.12 -13.95
CA VAL A 318 6.77 23.32 -13.25
C VAL A 318 7.96 23.38 -14.22
N PRO A 319 8.12 22.45 -15.17
CA PRO A 319 9.24 22.50 -16.11
C PRO A 319 9.24 23.79 -16.95
N LEU A 320 8.05 24.21 -17.40
CA LEU A 320 7.88 25.43 -18.20
C LEU A 320 8.27 26.70 -17.43
N ILE A 321 7.83 26.82 -16.18
CA ILE A 321 8.17 27.98 -15.36
C ILE A 321 9.67 27.97 -15.03
N LEU A 322 10.26 26.79 -14.74
CA LEU A 322 11.69 26.68 -14.44
C LEU A 322 12.57 27.07 -15.64
N ILE A 323 12.20 26.64 -16.85
CA ILE A 323 12.92 26.98 -18.09
C ILE A 323 12.81 28.48 -18.37
N ARG A 324 11.61 29.07 -18.21
CA ARG A 324 11.41 30.53 -18.34
C ARG A 324 12.17 31.32 -17.26
N MET A 325 12.21 30.83 -16.02
CA MET A 325 12.99 31.43 -14.93
C MET A 325 14.49 31.37 -15.21
N ALA A 326 14.97 30.29 -15.85
CA ALA A 326 16.35 30.19 -16.32
C ALA A 326 16.66 31.19 -17.47
N GLY A 327 15.64 31.86 -18.00
CA GLY A 327 15.76 32.90 -19.03
C GLY A 327 15.73 32.34 -20.45
N TYR A 328 15.23 31.12 -20.63
CA TYR A 328 14.95 30.54 -21.94
C TYR A 328 13.46 30.71 -22.26
N GLU A 329 13.14 31.27 -23.42
CA GLU A 329 11.76 31.47 -23.87
C GLU A 329 11.43 30.46 -24.98
N PRO A 330 10.75 29.35 -24.68
CA PRO A 330 10.37 28.38 -25.69
C PRO A 330 9.33 28.98 -26.64
N ASP A 331 9.41 28.61 -27.93
CA ASP A 331 8.37 28.96 -28.90
C ASP A 331 7.08 28.17 -28.64
N SER A 332 5.99 28.53 -29.33
CA SER A 332 4.69 27.90 -29.14
C SER A 332 4.74 26.38 -29.35
N ARG A 333 5.44 25.90 -30.38
CA ARG A 333 5.54 24.47 -30.68
C ARG A 333 6.32 23.72 -29.61
N HIS A 334 7.47 24.24 -29.18
CA HIS A 334 8.26 23.66 -28.09
C HIS A 334 7.42 23.58 -26.81
N THR A 335 6.76 24.68 -26.43
CA THR A 335 5.91 24.75 -25.23
C THR A 335 4.79 23.71 -25.27
N ILE A 336 4.08 23.59 -26.39
CA ILE A 336 2.99 22.62 -26.57
C ILE A 336 3.51 21.18 -26.50
N SER A 337 4.62 20.88 -27.17
CA SER A 337 5.23 19.54 -27.13
C SER A 337 5.66 19.14 -25.72
N MET A 338 6.16 20.08 -24.92
CA MET A 338 6.47 19.83 -23.51
C MET A 338 5.21 19.52 -22.69
N MET A 339 4.13 20.28 -22.87
CA MET A 339 2.86 20.03 -22.15
C MET A 339 2.27 18.66 -22.49
N ILE A 340 2.29 18.28 -23.77
CA ILE A 340 1.79 16.98 -24.23
C ILE A 340 2.66 15.85 -23.69
N ALA A 341 3.99 16.00 -23.71
CA ALA A 341 4.89 14.99 -23.16
C ALA A 341 4.73 14.83 -21.64
N ALA A 342 4.53 15.92 -20.91
CA ALA A 342 4.20 15.86 -19.49
C ALA A 342 2.89 15.11 -19.23
N LEU A 343 1.84 15.42 -20.00
CA LEU A 343 0.54 14.78 -19.87
C LEU A 343 0.64 13.27 -20.16
N LEU A 344 1.30 12.88 -21.25
CA LEU A 344 1.52 11.48 -21.58
C LEU A 344 2.38 10.77 -20.53
N GLY A 345 3.41 11.43 -20.00
CA GLY A 345 4.24 10.88 -18.92
C GLY A 345 3.43 10.58 -17.66
N VAL A 346 2.53 11.48 -17.27
CA VAL A 346 1.62 11.27 -16.13
C VAL A 346 0.63 10.14 -16.42
N LEU A 347 -0.05 10.17 -17.57
CA LEU A 347 -1.06 9.17 -17.93
C LEU A 347 -0.47 7.76 -18.05
N ILE A 348 0.65 7.61 -18.75
CA ILE A 348 1.31 6.30 -18.90
C ILE A 348 1.75 5.78 -17.54
N TRP A 349 2.31 6.64 -16.67
CA TRP A 349 2.75 6.22 -15.35
C TRP A 349 1.60 5.79 -14.44
N THR A 350 0.48 6.51 -14.49
CA THR A 350 -0.75 6.16 -13.76
C THR A 350 -1.34 4.85 -14.26
N VAL A 351 -1.44 4.65 -15.57
CA VAL A 351 -1.99 3.40 -16.16
C VAL A 351 -1.12 2.18 -15.86
N LEU A 352 0.21 2.35 -15.76
CA LEU A 352 1.13 1.27 -15.40
C LEU A 352 1.10 0.90 -13.90
N GLY A 353 0.30 1.60 -13.07
CA GLY A 353 0.23 1.34 -11.63
C GLY A 353 1.50 1.75 -10.86
N PHE A 354 2.39 2.53 -11.45
CA PHE A 354 3.63 2.96 -10.78
C PHE A 354 3.45 4.21 -9.90
N GLY A 355 2.24 4.77 -9.86
CA GLY A 355 1.88 5.92 -9.03
C GLY A 355 2.04 5.67 -7.53
N GLU A 356 1.94 4.43 -7.08
CA GLU A 356 2.11 4.04 -5.67
C GLU A 356 3.57 4.13 -5.20
N TYR A 357 4.53 3.92 -6.11
CA TYR A 357 5.96 3.97 -5.78
C TYR A 357 6.55 5.38 -5.94
N VAL A 358 6.16 6.07 -7.00
CA VAL A 358 6.71 7.38 -7.37
C VAL A 358 5.58 8.25 -7.89
N PHE A 359 5.47 9.46 -7.34
CA PHE A 359 4.45 10.42 -7.75
C PHE A 359 4.46 10.64 -9.28
N PRO A 360 3.29 10.60 -9.95
CA PRO A 360 3.20 10.76 -11.41
C PRO A 360 3.82 12.05 -11.97
N SER A 361 4.00 13.08 -11.14
CA SER A 361 4.65 14.32 -11.57
C SER A 361 6.12 14.12 -11.91
N VAL A 362 6.82 13.16 -11.30
CA VAL A 362 8.25 12.92 -11.56
C VAL A 362 8.49 12.52 -13.02
N PRO A 363 7.87 11.45 -13.56
CA PRO A 363 8.00 11.10 -14.97
C PRO A 363 7.37 12.16 -15.89
N GLY A 364 6.29 12.83 -15.46
CA GLY A 364 5.71 13.96 -16.21
C GLY A 364 6.70 15.11 -16.42
N MET A 365 7.35 15.57 -15.34
CA MET A 365 8.39 16.59 -15.41
C MET A 365 9.59 16.10 -16.21
N GLY A 366 10.01 14.84 -16.00
CA GLY A 366 11.10 14.21 -16.74
C GLY A 366 10.86 14.20 -18.25
N ALA A 367 9.65 13.83 -18.70
CA ALA A 367 9.27 13.84 -20.10
C ALA A 367 9.27 15.27 -20.70
N ALA A 368 8.78 16.26 -19.96
CA ALA A 368 8.82 17.66 -20.38
C ALA A 368 10.26 18.18 -20.56
N PHE A 369 11.14 17.90 -19.59
CA PHE A 369 12.55 18.27 -19.70
C PHE A 369 13.26 17.51 -20.82
N ALA A 370 12.97 16.23 -21.02
CA ALA A 370 13.54 15.44 -22.13
C ALA A 370 13.17 16.05 -23.49
N VAL A 371 11.91 16.45 -23.68
CA VAL A 371 11.48 17.17 -24.89
C VAL A 371 12.21 18.50 -25.02
N HIS A 372 12.33 19.27 -23.94
CA HIS A 372 13.07 20.53 -23.96
C HIS A 372 14.51 20.35 -24.45
N PHE A 373 15.26 19.41 -23.86
CA PHE A 373 16.63 19.13 -24.26
C PHE A 373 16.72 18.60 -25.70
N ALA A 374 15.77 17.77 -26.14
CA ALA A 374 15.72 17.29 -27.52
C ALA A 374 15.49 18.43 -28.53
N TYR A 375 14.64 19.40 -28.19
CA TYR A 375 14.42 20.60 -29.00
C TYR A 375 15.66 21.49 -29.05
N CYS A 376 16.32 21.72 -27.90
CA CYS A 376 17.55 22.50 -27.83
C CYS A 376 18.71 21.84 -28.60
N TRP A 377 18.73 20.51 -28.69
CA TRP A 377 19.74 19.79 -29.48
C TRP A 377 19.46 19.83 -30.99
N LYS A 378 18.19 19.82 -31.41
CA LYS A 378 17.80 19.75 -32.82
C LYS A 378 17.66 21.10 -33.55
N ARG A 379 17.46 22.21 -32.82
CA ARG A 379 17.23 23.53 -33.43
C ARG A 379 18.47 24.42 -33.38
N ASP A 380 18.97 24.80 -34.55
CA ASP A 380 19.98 25.86 -34.71
C ASP A 380 19.44 27.28 -34.44
N GLU A 381 18.11 27.48 -34.50
CA GLU A 381 17.45 28.79 -34.36
C GLU A 381 17.09 29.18 -32.91
N SER A 382 17.31 28.30 -31.94
CA SER A 382 17.09 28.59 -30.53
C SER A 382 18.42 28.87 -29.82
N SER A 383 18.40 29.61 -28.70
CA SER A 383 19.62 29.85 -27.93
C SER A 383 20.30 28.51 -27.64
N SER A 384 21.56 28.36 -28.05
CA SER A 384 22.31 27.10 -27.97
C SER A 384 22.49 26.57 -26.55
N ASN A 385 22.13 27.36 -25.53
CA ASN A 385 22.21 27.00 -24.14
C ASN A 385 20.85 26.52 -23.58
N PRO A 386 20.71 25.21 -23.26
CA PRO A 386 19.48 24.67 -22.66
C PRO A 386 19.17 25.25 -21.27
N PHE A 387 20.16 25.82 -20.58
CA PHE A 387 19.98 26.41 -19.26
C PHE A 387 19.75 27.93 -19.31
N GLY A 388 19.43 28.47 -20.49
CA GLY A 388 19.14 29.88 -20.69
C GLY A 388 20.33 30.78 -20.33
N ARG A 389 20.19 31.57 -19.26
CA ARG A 389 21.18 32.53 -18.77
C ARG A 389 22.36 31.89 -18.03
N TYR A 390 22.24 30.63 -17.62
CA TYR A 390 23.28 29.92 -16.88
C TYR A 390 24.18 29.13 -17.81
N SER A 391 25.49 29.35 -17.79
CA SER A 391 26.41 28.56 -18.60
C SER A 391 26.45 27.09 -18.15
N VAL A 392 26.63 26.18 -19.11
CA VAL A 392 26.86 24.77 -18.80
C VAL A 392 28.13 24.67 -17.94
N PRO A 393 28.08 24.05 -16.75
CA PRO A 393 29.24 23.93 -15.88
C PRO A 393 30.38 23.18 -16.60
N THR A 394 31.62 23.64 -16.37
CA THR A 394 32.82 23.04 -16.97
C THR A 394 32.89 21.55 -16.66
N ARG A 395 33.48 20.75 -17.56
CA ARG A 395 33.59 19.27 -17.42
C ARG A 395 34.13 18.80 -16.05
N LYS A 396 34.99 19.59 -15.41
CA LYS A 396 35.49 19.31 -14.05
C LYS A 396 34.42 19.49 -12.97
N ILE A 397 33.63 20.56 -13.04
CA ILE A 397 32.56 20.84 -12.08
C ILE A 397 31.43 19.82 -12.24
N SER A 398 31.07 19.47 -13.48
CA SER A 398 30.07 18.43 -13.73
C SER A 398 30.54 17.04 -13.28
N ALA A 399 31.83 16.71 -13.45
CA ALA A 399 32.40 15.47 -12.93
C ALA A 399 32.36 15.42 -11.38
N VAL A 400 32.77 16.51 -10.71
CA VAL A 400 32.69 16.61 -9.24
C VAL A 400 31.25 16.49 -8.76
N GLY A 401 30.31 17.17 -9.42
CA GLY A 401 28.87 17.08 -9.12
C GLY A 401 28.32 15.66 -9.31
N ALA A 402 28.72 14.96 -10.38
CA ALA A 402 28.31 13.58 -10.64
C ALA A 402 28.85 12.62 -9.56
N VAL A 403 30.10 12.81 -9.12
CA VAL A 403 30.68 12.01 -8.03
C VAL A 403 29.94 12.24 -6.71
N ILE A 404 29.63 13.50 -6.36
CA ILE A 404 28.84 13.81 -5.16
C ILE A 404 27.44 13.19 -5.24
N LEU A 405 26.78 13.29 -6.39
CA LEU A 405 25.46 12.70 -6.60
C LEU A 405 25.51 11.18 -6.42
N LEU A 406 26.48 10.49 -7.05
CA LEU A 406 26.66 9.04 -6.91
C LEU A 406 26.98 8.64 -5.46
N ALA A 407 27.77 9.43 -4.74
CA ALA A 407 28.04 9.19 -3.33
C ALA A 407 26.76 9.30 -2.48
N VAL A 408 25.93 10.32 -2.72
CA VAL A 408 24.63 10.46 -2.04
C VAL A 408 23.70 9.30 -2.37
N VAL A 409 23.59 8.91 -3.65
CA VAL A 409 22.79 7.75 -4.08
C VAL A 409 23.29 6.48 -3.38
N GLY A 410 24.61 6.25 -3.38
CA GLY A 410 25.21 5.08 -2.74
C GLY A 410 24.95 5.02 -1.23
N VAL A 411 25.01 6.17 -0.53
CA VAL A 411 24.66 6.25 0.89
C VAL A 411 23.16 5.98 1.13
N MET A 412 22.29 6.55 0.29
CA MET A 412 20.84 6.36 0.41
C MET A 412 20.44 4.90 0.18
N GLU A 413 20.88 4.29 -0.92
CA GLU A 413 20.60 2.88 -1.19
C GLU A 413 21.26 1.95 -0.16
N GLY A 414 22.48 2.26 0.27
CA GLY A 414 23.15 1.51 1.34
C GLY A 414 22.40 1.59 2.68
N SER A 415 21.88 2.76 3.03
CA SER A 415 21.06 2.93 4.24
C SER A 415 19.73 2.21 4.14
N TYR A 416 19.12 2.15 2.94
CA TYR A 416 17.91 1.38 2.71
C TYR A 416 18.17 -0.12 2.83
N GLN A 417 19.26 -0.65 2.27
CA GLN A 417 19.61 -2.06 2.46
C GLN A 417 19.88 -2.40 3.93
N ALA A 418 20.41 -1.46 4.72
CA ALA A 418 20.70 -1.67 6.14
C ALA A 418 19.47 -1.50 7.07
N LEU A 419 18.51 -0.65 6.69
CA LEU A 419 17.39 -0.23 7.56
C LEU A 419 16.01 -0.57 6.99
N SER A 420 15.92 -1.15 5.78
CA SER A 420 14.63 -1.53 5.21
C SER A 420 14.02 -2.70 5.99
N PRO A 421 12.69 -2.71 6.18
CA PRO A 421 12.02 -3.89 6.69
C PRO A 421 12.28 -5.06 5.73
N GLY A 422 12.62 -6.23 6.27
CA GLY A 422 12.81 -7.43 5.46
C GLY A 422 11.59 -7.69 4.58
N SER A 423 11.79 -8.11 3.33
CA SER A 423 10.72 -8.41 2.37
C SER A 423 9.78 -9.54 2.80
N SER A 424 10.12 -10.26 3.87
CA SER A 424 9.24 -11.19 4.58
C SER A 424 8.03 -10.50 5.20
N SER A 425 8.09 -9.21 5.52
CA SER A 425 6.95 -8.43 6.06
C SER A 425 5.80 -8.22 5.06
N MET A 426 6.03 -8.36 3.75
CA MET A 426 4.93 -8.37 2.77
C MET A 426 4.28 -9.75 2.60
N SER A 427 4.91 -10.83 3.08
CA SER A 427 4.37 -12.19 2.99
C SER A 427 3.44 -12.53 4.15
N ASP A 428 3.54 -11.82 5.27
CA ASP A 428 2.68 -11.97 6.45
C ASP A 428 1.53 -10.98 6.48
N LYS A 429 0.79 -10.92 5.37
CA LYS A 429 -0.55 -10.34 5.44
C LYS A 429 -1.44 -11.32 6.19
N VAL A 430 -2.16 -10.85 7.20
CA VAL A 430 -3.29 -11.61 7.75
C VAL A 430 -4.35 -11.67 6.66
N GLY A 431 -4.70 -12.87 6.21
CA GLY A 431 -5.57 -13.06 5.05
C GLY A 431 -6.29 -14.40 5.07
N SER A 432 -7.01 -14.68 3.99
CA SER A 432 -7.57 -16.02 3.73
C SER A 432 -6.66 -16.76 2.75
N TYR A 433 -6.32 -18.00 3.09
CA TYR A 433 -5.38 -18.82 2.34
C TYR A 433 -5.95 -20.21 2.10
N SER A 434 -5.89 -20.69 0.86
CA SER A 434 -6.14 -22.08 0.50
C SER A 434 -4.82 -22.83 0.48
N ILE A 435 -4.79 -23.98 1.15
CA ILE A 435 -3.61 -24.81 1.31
C ILE A 435 -3.87 -26.12 0.55
N SER A 436 -2.96 -26.51 -0.34
CA SER A 436 -2.99 -27.81 -1.01
C SER A 436 -1.67 -28.53 -0.78
N GLY A 437 -1.70 -29.80 -0.41
CA GLY A 437 -0.51 -30.58 -0.06
C GLY A 437 -0.48 -31.96 -0.71
N THR A 438 0.70 -32.54 -0.86
CA THR A 438 0.88 -33.93 -1.30
C THR A 438 1.94 -34.59 -0.43
N TYR A 439 1.62 -35.77 0.09
CA TYR A 439 2.52 -36.58 0.90
C TYR A 439 3.31 -37.57 0.05
N SER A 440 4.59 -37.75 0.37
CA SER A 440 5.44 -38.80 -0.21
C SER A 440 6.19 -39.53 0.90
N PHE A 441 6.32 -40.85 0.74
CA PHE A 441 6.89 -41.76 1.72
C PHE A 441 8.28 -42.22 1.28
N HIS A 442 9.23 -42.24 2.21
CA HIS A 442 10.63 -42.58 1.97
C HIS A 442 11.07 -43.64 2.97
N GLU A 443 11.34 -44.84 2.48
CA GLU A 443 11.78 -45.97 3.30
C GLU A 443 13.17 -45.73 3.90
N ILE A 444 13.29 -45.97 5.21
CA ILE A 444 14.56 -45.85 5.95
C ILE A 444 15.02 -47.15 6.60
N ALA A 445 14.09 -48.07 6.91
CA ALA A 445 14.42 -49.40 7.40
C ALA A 445 13.27 -50.40 7.11
N ASP A 446 13.63 -51.63 6.76
CA ASP A 446 12.72 -52.77 6.66
C ASP A 446 13.39 -54.01 7.27
N GLY A 447 12.60 -54.91 7.85
CA GLY A 447 13.12 -56.10 8.49
C GLY A 447 12.04 -57.03 9.04
N SER A 448 12.48 -58.16 9.59
CA SER A 448 11.63 -59.18 10.20
C SER A 448 12.36 -59.70 11.43
N GLU A 449 11.69 -59.70 12.58
CA GLU A 449 12.24 -60.17 13.84
C GLU A 449 11.25 -61.14 14.51
N PHE A 450 11.78 -62.23 15.07
CA PHE A 450 11.00 -63.16 15.88
C PHE A 450 11.02 -62.68 17.34
N ILE A 451 9.85 -62.46 17.93
CA ILE A 451 9.69 -61.93 19.28
C ILE A 451 9.05 -63.00 20.17
N GLU A 452 9.72 -63.37 21.26
CA GLU A 452 9.18 -64.29 22.26
C GLU A 452 8.06 -63.62 23.07
N ASP A 453 7.11 -64.43 23.53
CA ASP A 453 5.97 -64.03 24.33
C ASP A 453 6.31 -63.20 25.57
N GLY A 454 5.76 -61.99 25.64
CA GLY A 454 5.99 -61.06 26.74
C GLY A 454 7.38 -60.40 26.74
N GLU A 455 8.18 -60.60 25.68
CA GLU A 455 9.39 -59.82 25.44
C GLU A 455 9.12 -58.59 24.56
N SER A 456 10.09 -57.66 24.54
CA SER A 456 10.07 -56.52 23.65
C SER A 456 11.47 -56.22 23.14
N ILE A 457 11.62 -55.99 21.84
CA ILE A 457 12.89 -55.77 21.16
C ILE A 457 12.95 -54.34 20.63
N PRO A 458 14.02 -53.57 20.95
CA PRO A 458 14.26 -52.26 20.36
C PRO A 458 14.99 -52.39 19.02
N ILE A 459 14.51 -51.65 18.02
CA ILE A 459 15.03 -51.56 16.66
C ILE A 459 15.41 -50.11 16.41
N VAL A 460 16.67 -49.87 16.07
CA VAL A 460 17.20 -48.52 15.83
C VAL A 460 17.40 -48.32 14.34
N ALA A 461 16.74 -47.30 13.78
CA ALA A 461 16.89 -46.88 12.39
C ALA A 461 17.47 -45.47 12.32
N ASN A 462 18.43 -45.22 11.42
CA ASN A 462 19.03 -43.91 11.24
C ASN A 462 18.77 -43.38 9.83
N SER A 463 18.18 -42.19 9.72
CA SER A 463 17.93 -41.54 8.44
C SER A 463 19.20 -41.04 7.74
N ASP A 464 20.32 -40.91 8.47
CA ASP A 464 21.61 -40.44 7.95
C ASP A 464 22.16 -41.37 6.85
N ASP A 465 21.80 -42.65 6.91
CA ASP A 465 22.21 -43.65 5.92
C ASP A 465 21.54 -43.43 4.53
N SER A 466 20.49 -42.59 4.48
CA SER A 466 19.70 -42.26 3.28
C SER A 466 19.72 -40.77 2.91
N MET A 467 20.75 -40.02 3.33
CA MET A 467 20.84 -38.55 3.18
C MET A 467 20.67 -38.02 1.75
N ASP A 468 21.20 -38.72 0.73
CA ASP A 468 21.21 -38.21 -0.65
C ASP A 468 19.79 -38.05 -1.26
N SER A 469 18.79 -38.78 -0.75
CA SER A 469 17.38 -38.68 -1.20
C SER A 469 16.49 -37.80 -0.33
N LEU A 470 16.97 -37.40 0.86
CA LEU A 470 16.19 -36.68 1.87
C LEU A 470 16.58 -35.20 2.00
N ASP A 471 17.70 -34.79 1.39
CA ASP A 471 18.19 -33.41 1.47
C ASP A 471 17.23 -32.39 0.84
N GLY A 472 16.86 -31.37 1.61
CA GLY A 472 15.94 -30.30 1.20
C GLY A 472 14.44 -30.65 1.25
N LEU A 473 14.05 -31.85 1.70
CA LEU A 473 12.65 -32.22 1.89
C LEU A 473 12.12 -31.73 3.25
N ASN A 474 10.84 -31.33 3.29
CA ASN A 474 10.13 -31.02 4.53
C ASN A 474 9.58 -32.33 5.12
N ILE A 475 10.34 -32.95 6.01
CA ILE A 475 9.91 -34.16 6.73
C ILE A 475 8.98 -33.75 7.86
N VAL A 476 7.80 -34.36 7.90
CA VAL A 476 6.69 -33.97 8.79
C VAL A 476 6.18 -35.09 9.68
N GLY A 477 6.62 -36.33 9.43
CA GLY A 477 6.25 -37.48 10.23
C GLY A 477 7.02 -38.74 9.88
N VAL A 478 6.72 -39.82 10.59
CA VAL A 478 7.20 -41.18 10.31
C VAL A 478 6.01 -42.15 10.34
N LEU A 479 5.92 -43.00 9.33
CA LEU A 479 4.93 -44.07 9.18
C LEU A 479 5.60 -45.41 9.49
N ILE A 480 4.97 -46.18 10.37
CA ILE A 480 5.38 -47.54 10.70
C ILE A 480 4.31 -48.49 10.20
N THR A 481 4.71 -49.48 9.40
CA THR A 481 3.83 -50.58 8.98
C THR A 481 4.33 -51.86 9.63
N ILE A 482 3.44 -52.53 10.36
CA ILE A 482 3.69 -53.80 11.01
C ILE A 482 2.83 -54.86 10.31
N ALA A 483 3.45 -55.95 9.90
CA ALA A 483 2.76 -57.11 9.38
C ALA A 483 3.19 -58.34 10.19
N HIS A 484 2.22 -59.09 10.68
CA HIS A 484 2.47 -60.38 11.30
C HIS A 484 1.41 -61.36 10.79
N GLN A 485 1.75 -62.64 10.79
CA GLN A 485 0.82 -63.72 10.52
C GLN A 485 0.81 -64.63 11.72
N ASP A 486 -0.40 -64.99 12.15
CA ASP A 486 -0.57 -65.98 13.19
C ASP A 486 -0.48 -67.38 12.58
N ASP A 487 0.43 -68.19 13.10
CA ASP A 487 0.67 -69.57 12.69
C ASP A 487 0.37 -70.59 13.81
N GLU A 488 -0.33 -70.17 14.87
CA GLU A 488 -0.66 -71.01 16.00
C GLU A 488 -1.49 -72.25 15.62
N THR A 489 -1.12 -73.39 16.21
CA THR A 489 -1.90 -74.62 16.09
C THR A 489 -2.17 -75.26 17.45
N VAL A 490 -3.44 -75.56 17.73
CA VAL A 490 -3.85 -76.27 18.95
C VAL A 490 -3.90 -77.78 18.69
N SER A 491 -3.18 -78.57 19.50
CA SER A 491 -3.16 -80.03 19.36
C SER A 491 -3.48 -80.77 20.67
N GLY A 492 -4.30 -81.84 20.60
CA GLY A 492 -4.64 -82.69 21.76
C GLY A 492 -5.93 -83.52 21.62
N PRO A 493 -6.13 -84.57 22.46
CA PRO A 493 -7.35 -85.37 22.45
C PRO A 493 -8.52 -84.61 23.12
N LEU A 494 -9.62 -84.44 22.38
CA LEU A 494 -10.81 -83.58 22.65
C LEU A 494 -10.73 -82.09 22.23
N CYS A 495 -9.68 -81.63 21.55
CA CYS A 495 -9.58 -80.22 21.13
C CYS A 495 -10.52 -79.80 19.98
N ALA A 496 -11.33 -80.71 19.42
CA ALA A 496 -12.38 -80.37 18.45
C ALA A 496 -13.58 -79.59 19.04
N ALA A 497 -13.64 -79.46 20.37
CA ALA A 497 -14.66 -78.70 21.10
C ALA A 497 -14.07 -77.56 21.96
N ALA A 498 -12.77 -77.26 21.81
CA ALA A 498 -12.12 -76.11 22.45
C ALA A 498 -12.36 -74.84 21.62
N ASP A 499 -12.29 -73.69 22.27
CA ASP A 499 -12.25 -72.41 21.56
C ASP A 499 -11.04 -72.37 20.61
N PRO A 500 -11.16 -71.74 19.43
CA PRO A 500 -10.04 -71.60 18.50
C PRO A 500 -8.86 -70.88 19.17
N PRO A 501 -7.61 -71.04 18.66
CA PRO A 501 -6.49 -70.20 19.08
C PRO A 501 -6.89 -68.73 18.97
N GLN A 502 -6.46 -67.92 19.93
CA GLN A 502 -6.73 -66.49 19.93
C GLN A 502 -5.48 -65.78 19.42
N ASP A 503 -5.65 -64.97 18.39
CA ASP A 503 -4.55 -64.24 17.78
C ASP A 503 -3.83 -63.35 18.81
N ASP A 504 -2.50 -63.46 18.86
CA ASP A 504 -1.65 -62.64 19.70
C ASP A 504 -1.69 -61.17 19.34
N THR A 505 -1.55 -60.32 20.38
CA THR A 505 -1.52 -58.86 20.20
C THR A 505 -0.08 -58.39 20.05
N VAL A 506 0.24 -57.87 18.87
CA VAL A 506 1.51 -57.18 18.62
C VAL A 506 1.35 -55.71 19.01
N GLU A 507 2.25 -55.23 19.88
CA GLU A 507 2.35 -53.83 20.26
C GLU A 507 3.60 -53.21 19.62
N ALA A 508 3.46 -52.03 19.03
CA ALA A 508 4.57 -51.29 18.47
C ALA A 508 4.57 -49.86 19.01
N SER A 509 5.74 -49.36 19.39
CA SER A 509 5.91 -47.97 19.81
C SER A 509 7.15 -47.35 19.18
N ILE A 510 7.01 -46.18 18.57
CA ILE A 510 8.11 -45.42 17.98
C ILE A 510 8.43 -44.23 18.87
N VAL A 511 9.72 -43.99 19.11
CA VAL A 511 10.22 -42.82 19.82
C VAL A 511 11.19 -42.07 18.91
N TYR A 512 10.96 -40.77 18.77
CA TYR A 512 11.87 -39.85 18.08
C TYR A 512 12.00 -38.55 18.87
N SER A 513 13.22 -38.24 19.30
CA SER A 513 13.51 -37.10 20.19
C SER A 513 12.66 -37.14 21.47
N ASP A 514 11.62 -36.28 21.58
CA ASP A 514 10.70 -36.20 22.72
C ASP A 514 9.26 -36.63 22.35
N LEU A 515 9.07 -37.14 21.13
CA LEU A 515 7.77 -37.53 20.59
C LEU A 515 7.65 -39.06 20.54
N SER A 516 6.47 -39.58 20.84
CA SER A 516 6.17 -41.00 20.72
C SER A 516 4.76 -41.26 20.19
N ALA A 517 4.63 -42.34 19.43
CA ALA A 517 3.35 -42.92 19.03
C ALA A 517 3.40 -44.43 19.27
N SER A 518 2.26 -45.02 19.58
CA SER A 518 2.14 -46.45 19.78
C SER A 518 0.79 -46.92 19.32
N ASP A 519 0.73 -48.12 18.76
CA ASP A 519 -0.51 -48.80 18.42
C ASP A 519 -0.36 -50.30 18.66
N SER A 520 -1.48 -51.00 18.80
CA SER A 520 -1.49 -52.45 18.99
C SER A 520 -2.69 -53.10 18.33
N SER A 521 -2.45 -54.29 17.78
CA SER A 521 -3.48 -55.03 17.03
C SER A 521 -3.14 -56.51 17.00
N THR A 522 -4.17 -57.34 16.83
CA THR A 522 -4.07 -58.79 16.60
C THR A 522 -3.86 -59.13 15.11
N SER A 523 -3.71 -58.12 14.27
CA SER A 523 -3.47 -58.25 12.83
C SER A 523 -2.62 -57.08 12.34
N GLY A 524 -1.97 -57.23 11.19
CA GLY A 524 -1.10 -56.18 10.63
C GLY A 524 -1.76 -54.80 10.60
N PHE A 525 -1.02 -53.79 11.06
CA PHE A 525 -1.49 -52.44 11.30
C PHE A 525 -0.44 -51.40 10.92
N ASP A 526 -0.90 -50.18 10.64
CA ASP A 526 -0.08 -49.03 10.34
C ASP A 526 -0.38 -47.89 11.31
N PHE A 527 0.66 -47.24 11.82
CA PHE A 527 0.51 -46.06 12.67
C PHE A 527 1.56 -45.01 12.32
N GLN A 528 1.19 -43.75 12.53
CA GLN A 528 1.99 -42.60 12.11
C GLN A 528 2.25 -41.67 13.29
N LEU A 529 3.47 -41.17 13.38
CA LEU A 529 3.86 -40.08 14.28
C LEU A 529 4.08 -38.81 13.44
N ASP A 530 3.16 -37.87 13.55
CA ASP A 530 3.21 -36.56 12.89
C ASP A 530 3.65 -35.46 13.85
N TRP A 531 4.47 -34.54 13.36
CA TRP A 531 4.88 -33.34 14.09
C TRP A 531 4.49 -32.03 13.37
N HIS A 532 3.59 -32.12 12.40
CA HIS A 532 2.92 -31.00 11.74
C HIS A 532 1.41 -31.04 11.96
N ASN A 533 0.74 -29.92 11.68
CA ASN A 533 -0.72 -29.86 11.73
C ASN A 533 -1.35 -30.31 10.41
N SER A 534 -1.61 -31.61 10.30
CA SER A 534 -2.22 -32.24 9.12
C SER A 534 -3.64 -31.74 8.78
N THR A 535 -4.36 -31.17 9.75
CA THR A 535 -5.74 -30.68 9.56
C THR A 535 -5.84 -29.45 8.65
N LEU A 536 -4.72 -28.79 8.38
CA LEU A 536 -4.67 -27.57 7.56
C LEU A 536 -4.61 -27.86 6.05
N ILE A 537 -4.29 -29.08 5.65
CA ILE A 537 -4.13 -29.45 4.24
C ILE A 537 -5.50 -29.62 3.58
N ASP A 538 -5.65 -29.13 2.35
CA ASP A 538 -6.90 -29.10 1.57
C ASP A 538 -8.03 -28.29 2.24
N THR A 539 -7.66 -27.36 3.12
CA THR A 539 -8.60 -26.44 3.79
C THR A 539 -8.32 -24.99 3.40
N THR A 540 -9.32 -24.14 3.66
CA THR A 540 -9.17 -22.68 3.58
C THR A 540 -9.17 -22.12 5.01
N VAL A 541 -8.07 -21.47 5.38
CA VAL A 541 -7.93 -20.80 6.68
C VAL A 541 -8.06 -19.30 6.51
N SER A 542 -8.75 -18.65 7.45
CA SER A 542 -8.96 -17.21 7.49
C SER A 542 -8.33 -16.59 8.73
N ASN A 543 -7.88 -15.34 8.63
CA ASN A 543 -7.33 -14.57 9.74
C ASN A 543 -6.01 -15.13 10.29
N MET A 544 -5.18 -15.67 9.40
CA MET A 544 -3.83 -16.15 9.72
C MET A 544 -2.83 -15.58 8.72
N THR A 545 -1.58 -15.45 9.13
CA THR A 545 -0.47 -15.06 8.26
C THR A 545 0.12 -16.28 7.53
N LYS A 546 0.78 -16.04 6.40
CA LYS A 546 1.43 -17.14 5.65
C LYS A 546 2.54 -17.79 6.46
N SER A 547 3.31 -17.04 7.26
CA SER A 547 4.35 -17.60 8.13
C SER A 547 3.76 -18.44 9.26
N GLU A 548 2.63 -18.04 9.86
CA GLU A 548 1.95 -18.87 10.85
C GLU A 548 1.53 -20.22 10.26
N ILE A 549 0.98 -20.20 9.03
CA ILE A 549 0.61 -21.42 8.30
C ILE A 549 1.84 -22.29 8.03
N GLN A 550 2.93 -21.68 7.55
CA GLN A 550 4.18 -22.40 7.29
C GLN A 550 4.80 -22.98 8.57
N MET A 551 4.71 -22.27 9.69
CA MET A 551 5.24 -22.75 10.98
C MET A 551 4.44 -23.94 11.51
N MET A 552 3.16 -24.06 11.16
CA MET A 552 2.32 -25.21 11.51
C MET A 552 2.45 -26.39 10.54
N LEU A 553 2.87 -26.16 9.29
CA LEU A 553 3.04 -27.20 8.25
C LEU A 553 4.49 -27.71 8.14
N ASN A 554 5.47 -26.92 8.55
CA ASN A 554 6.88 -27.32 8.49
C ASN A 554 7.27 -28.10 9.74
N GLY A 555 8.08 -29.15 9.56
CA GLY A 555 8.55 -29.98 10.67
C GLY A 555 9.59 -29.32 11.59
N GLY A 556 10.00 -28.07 11.33
CA GLY A 556 10.80 -27.29 12.27
C GLY A 556 12.24 -27.78 12.49
N GLY A 557 12.87 -28.38 11.48
CA GLY A 557 14.23 -28.95 11.60
C GLY A 557 14.28 -30.31 12.28
N LEU A 558 13.13 -30.84 12.71
CA LEU A 558 12.92 -32.22 13.12
C LEU A 558 12.70 -33.08 11.86
N GLY A 559 13.16 -34.33 11.89
CA GLY A 559 12.92 -35.31 10.82
C GLY A 559 14.16 -36.00 10.24
N LEU A 560 15.36 -35.61 10.68
CA LEU A 560 16.60 -36.37 10.42
C LEU A 560 17.22 -36.77 11.76
N GLY A 561 17.68 -38.01 11.87
CA GLY A 561 18.36 -38.56 13.03
C GLY A 561 18.01 -40.02 13.28
N GLU A 562 18.12 -40.41 14.55
CA GLU A 562 17.91 -41.77 15.04
C GLU A 562 16.46 -41.96 15.51
N TYR A 563 15.85 -43.07 15.08
CA TYR A 563 14.50 -43.51 15.40
C TYR A 563 14.57 -44.83 16.17
N GLU A 564 13.87 -44.93 17.30
CA GLU A 564 13.83 -46.14 18.13
C GLU A 564 12.41 -46.74 18.10
N LEU A 565 12.25 -47.88 17.42
CA LEU A 565 11.02 -48.66 17.36
C LEU A 565 11.11 -49.81 18.36
N ILE A 566 10.16 -49.90 19.29
CA ILE A 566 10.04 -51.01 20.24
C ILE A 566 8.86 -51.86 19.81
N LEU A 567 9.13 -53.12 19.50
CA LEU A 567 8.12 -54.13 19.18
C LEU A 567 7.96 -55.08 20.37
N GLY A 568 6.74 -55.43 20.73
CA GLY A 568 6.44 -56.41 21.77
C GLY A 568 5.25 -57.29 21.39
N VAL A 569 5.20 -58.49 21.95
CA VAL A 569 4.12 -59.45 21.72
C VAL A 569 3.48 -59.81 23.06
N THR A 570 2.16 -59.67 23.15
CA THR A 570 1.39 -60.03 24.34
C THR A 570 0.49 -61.21 24.05
N VAL A 571 0.68 -62.27 24.84
CA VAL A 571 -0.04 -63.54 24.69
C VAL A 571 -1.53 -63.42 24.99
N GLU A 572 -2.37 -63.83 24.05
CA GLU A 572 -3.79 -64.11 24.30
C GLU A 572 -4.04 -65.62 24.38
N ASN A 573 -4.01 -66.19 25.59
CA ASN A 573 -4.17 -67.64 25.77
C ASN A 573 -5.58 -68.15 25.36
N GLY A 574 -5.70 -68.71 24.16
CA GLY A 574 -6.83 -69.52 23.72
C GLY A 574 -6.63 -71.01 24.04
N GLY A 575 -7.42 -71.59 24.93
CA GLY A 575 -7.36 -73.04 25.17
C GLY A 575 -8.09 -73.59 26.40
N GLY A 576 -8.67 -74.78 26.26
CA GLY A 576 -9.25 -75.53 27.38
C GLY A 576 -8.21 -76.35 28.15
N ALA A 577 -8.52 -76.71 29.41
CA ALA A 577 -7.61 -77.36 30.38
C ALA A 577 -6.94 -78.71 29.98
N LEU A 578 -7.14 -79.20 28.75
CA LEU A 578 -6.60 -80.46 28.21
C LEU A 578 -5.97 -80.32 26.81
N CYS A 579 -5.81 -79.10 26.30
CA CYS A 579 -5.15 -78.80 25.02
C CYS A 579 -3.80 -78.10 25.25
N THR A 580 -2.84 -78.34 24.36
CA THR A 580 -1.54 -77.64 24.33
C THR A 580 -1.46 -76.83 23.03
N SER A 581 -1.30 -75.52 23.14
CA SER A 581 -0.87 -74.63 22.04
C SER A 581 0.66 -74.69 21.90
N ASP A 582 1.16 -74.55 20.68
CA ASP A 582 2.60 -74.36 20.37
C ASP A 582 2.90 -72.86 20.24
N ASP A 583 2.38 -72.10 21.20
CA ASP A 583 2.43 -70.65 21.27
C ASP A 583 3.69 -70.26 22.06
N THR A 584 4.67 -69.69 21.35
CA THR A 584 6.01 -69.39 21.88
C THR A 584 6.55 -68.02 21.44
N GLY A 585 5.82 -67.30 20.61
CA GLY A 585 6.25 -66.05 19.98
C GLY A 585 5.79 -65.91 18.53
N GLN A 586 6.01 -64.71 17.97
CA GLN A 586 5.52 -64.35 16.63
C GLN A 586 6.60 -63.70 15.75
N ASP A 587 6.59 -64.03 14.45
CA ASP A 587 7.38 -63.33 13.43
C ASP A 587 6.70 -62.00 13.06
N VAL A 588 7.40 -60.89 13.31
CA VAL A 588 6.90 -59.54 13.05
C VAL A 588 7.75 -58.87 11.98
N ASP A 589 7.14 -58.63 10.81
CA ASP A 589 7.70 -57.81 9.74
C ASP A 589 7.41 -56.34 10.05
N TYR A 590 8.44 -55.49 9.96
CA TYR A 590 8.30 -54.06 10.18
C TYR A 590 8.89 -53.25 9.01
N LYS A 591 8.27 -52.10 8.76
CA LYS A 591 8.72 -51.12 7.78
C LYS A 591 8.62 -49.71 8.36
N ILE A 592 9.71 -48.95 8.26
CA ILE A 592 9.81 -47.57 8.74
C ILE A 592 9.99 -46.64 7.55
N GLU A 593 9.06 -45.70 7.35
CA GLU A 593 9.05 -44.74 6.26
C GLU A 593 8.94 -43.30 6.78
N LEU A 594 9.80 -42.40 6.32
CA LEU A 594 9.67 -40.97 6.58
C LEU A 594 8.61 -40.34 5.66
N VAL A 595 7.81 -39.46 6.24
CA VAL A 595 6.74 -38.75 5.54
C VAL A 595 7.22 -37.34 5.20
N SER A 596 7.27 -37.03 3.90
CA SER A 596 7.57 -35.69 3.40
C SER A 596 6.31 -35.01 2.89
N LEU A 597 6.19 -33.70 3.14
CA LEU A 597 5.07 -32.88 2.69
C LEU A 597 5.54 -31.78 1.74
N GLU A 598 5.07 -31.85 0.50
CA GLU A 598 5.14 -30.74 -0.46
C GLU A 598 3.79 -30.01 -0.46
N TYR A 599 3.80 -28.69 -0.27
CA TYR A 599 2.56 -27.91 -0.18
C TYR A 599 2.66 -26.57 -0.91
N THR A 600 1.50 -26.07 -1.34
CA THR A 600 1.33 -24.75 -1.96
C THR A 600 0.29 -23.95 -1.17
N ILE A 601 0.64 -22.70 -0.84
CA ILE A 601 -0.27 -21.75 -0.17
C ILE A 601 -0.67 -20.67 -1.17
N THR A 602 -1.97 -20.55 -1.44
CA THR A 602 -2.53 -19.56 -2.37
C THR A 602 -3.45 -18.61 -1.61
N ALA A 603 -3.30 -17.30 -1.81
CA ALA A 603 -4.20 -16.30 -1.23
C ALA A 603 -5.58 -16.36 -1.94
N VAL A 604 -6.66 -16.32 -1.16
CA VAL A 604 -8.05 -16.40 -1.64
C VAL A 604 -8.74 -15.06 -1.51
#